data_AF-A0A7H4MCT1-F1
#
_entry.id   AF-A0A7H4MCT1-F1
#
_cell.length_a   1.000
_cell.length_b   1.000
_cell.length_c   1.000
_cell.angle_alpha   90.00
_cell.angle_beta   90.00
_cell.angle_gamma   90.00
#
_symmetry.space_group_name_H-M   'P 1'
#
loop_
_entity.id
_entity.type
_entity.pdbx_description
1 polymer ?
#
loop_
_entity_poly.entity_id
_entity_poly.type
_entity_poly.pdbx_seq_one_letter_code
_entity_poly.pdbx_strand_id
1 'polypeptide(L)' 'MWRPPEAGCRPNWTQRCGMGACQGRTCAASARWLYGWPLPQPREPLAPARAETLIALARPSAEP' A
#
# COMPACT_ATOMS: atom_id res chain seq x y z
N MET A 1 -6.04 26.63 -8.60
CA MET A 1 -5.65 25.61 -9.58
C MET A 1 -6.32 24.27 -9.25
N TRP A 2 -7.62 24.18 -9.51
CA TRP A 2 -8.36 22.92 -9.47
C TRP A 2 -8.22 22.26 -10.85
N ARG A 3 -7.82 20.97 -10.90
CA ARG A 3 -7.71 20.20 -12.15
C ARG A 3 -8.93 19.27 -12.30
N PRO A 4 -9.45 19.10 -13.54
CA PRO A 4 -10.72 18.42 -13.84
C PRO A 4 -10.71 16.90 -13.59
N PRO A 5 -11.91 16.26 -13.52
CA PRO A 5 -12.10 14.86 -13.15
C PRO A 5 -11.56 13.81 -14.15
N GLU A 6 -11.11 14.20 -15.34
CA GLU A 6 -10.45 13.31 -16.32
C GLU A 6 -8.92 13.42 -16.38
N ALA A 7 -8.30 14.24 -15.52
CA ALA A 7 -6.85 14.32 -15.47
C ALA A 7 -6.29 13.05 -14.79
N GLY A 8 -5.97 12.04 -15.61
CA GLY A 8 -5.56 10.70 -15.23
C GLY A 8 -4.77 10.60 -13.93
N CYS A 9 -5.09 9.56 -13.16
CA CYS A 9 -4.42 9.19 -11.91
C CYS A 9 -2.93 8.94 -12.16
N ARG A 10 -2.13 10.02 -12.15
CA ARG A 10 -0.68 9.94 -12.20
C ARG A 10 -0.19 9.87 -10.75
N PRO A 11 0.24 8.70 -10.27
CA PRO A 11 0.88 8.63 -8.96
C PRO A 11 2.10 9.57 -8.96
N ASN A 12 2.18 10.42 -7.94
CA ASN A 12 3.36 11.23 -7.66
C ASN A 12 4.39 10.31 -6.97
N TRP A 13 5.27 9.73 -7.78
CA TRP A 13 6.38 8.89 -7.33
C TRP A 13 7.36 9.67 -6.44
N THR A 14 7.49 10.99 -6.65
CA THR A 14 8.37 11.88 -5.90
C THR A 14 7.98 11.99 -4.42
N GLN A 15 6.68 12.08 -4.12
CA GLN A 15 6.18 12.15 -2.72
C GLN A 15 6.15 10.79 -2.02
N ARG A 16 6.23 9.69 -2.79
CA ARG A 16 6.10 8.31 -2.30
C ARG A 16 4.84 8.00 -1.48
N CYS A 17 3.77 8.78 -1.62
CA CYS A 17 2.49 8.51 -0.97
C CYS A 17 1.96 7.12 -1.38
N GLY A 18 1.53 6.32 -0.40
CA GLY A 18 1.03 4.95 -0.64
C GLY A 18 2.11 3.86 -0.72
N MET A 19 3.41 4.21 -0.73
CA MET A 19 4.52 3.26 -0.98
C MET A 19 5.51 3.10 0.18
N GLY A 20 5.16 3.60 1.37
CA GLY A 20 5.92 3.34 2.59
C GLY A 20 5.53 2.01 3.23
N ALA A 21 6.23 1.62 4.30
CA ALA A 21 5.95 0.38 5.06
C ALA A 21 4.48 0.25 5.54
N CYS A 22 3.78 1.38 5.71
CA CYS A 22 2.36 1.39 6.06
C CYS A 22 1.41 1.16 4.86
N GLN A 23 1.93 1.03 3.65
CA GLN A 23 1.19 0.78 2.40
C GLN A 23 -0.02 1.73 2.22
N GLY A 24 0.15 3.00 2.57
CA GLY A 24 -0.87 4.03 2.38
C GLY A 24 -1.92 4.13 3.49
N ARG A 25 -1.81 3.36 4.58
CA ARG A 25 -2.77 3.41 5.71
C ARG A 25 -2.98 4.81 6.29
N THR A 26 -1.94 5.65 6.28
CA THR A 26 -1.99 7.01 6.83
C THR A 26 -2.29 8.08 5.79
N CYS A 27 -1.88 7.90 4.52
CA CYS A 27 -1.92 8.97 3.52
C CYS A 27 -2.85 8.71 2.33
N ALA A 28 -3.32 7.48 2.10
CA ALA A 28 -4.10 7.14 0.92
C ALA A 28 -5.47 7.85 0.88
N ALA A 29 -6.14 7.97 2.03
CA ALA A 29 -7.42 8.70 2.12
C ALA A 29 -7.25 10.19 1.76
N SER A 30 -6.21 10.83 2.29
CA SER A 30 -5.87 12.22 1.96
C SER A 30 -5.49 12.38 0.49
N ALA A 31 -4.72 11.44 -0.07
CA ALA A 31 -4.35 11.46 -1.50
C ALA A 31 -5.57 11.29 -2.42
N ARG A 32 -6.56 10.47 -2.03
CA ARG A 32 -7.84 10.39 -2.72
C ARG A 32 -8.59 11.72 -2.66
N TRP A 33 -8.68 12.34 -1.49
CA TRP A 33 -9.37 13.62 -1.33
C TRP A 33 -8.69 14.72 -2.16
N LEU A 34 -7.37 14.87 -2.03
CA LEU A 34 -6.60 15.99 -2.59
C LEU A 34 -6.33 15.85 -4.08
N TYR A 35 -6.14 14.62 -4.56
CA TYR A 35 -5.63 14.35 -5.90
C TYR A 35 -6.53 13.43 -6.73
N GLY A 36 -7.64 12.93 -6.18
CA GLY A 36 -8.51 11.98 -6.87
C GLY A 36 -7.87 10.62 -7.14
N TRP A 37 -6.78 10.27 -6.43
CA TRP A 37 -6.14 8.96 -6.60
C TRP A 37 -7.04 7.83 -6.10
N PRO A 38 -7.07 6.66 -6.77
CA PRO A 38 -7.84 5.51 -6.33
C PRO A 38 -7.22 4.95 -5.05
N LEU A 39 -8.08 4.39 -4.19
CA LEU A 39 -7.63 3.60 -3.05
C LEU A 39 -7.36 2.17 -3.54
N PRO A 40 -6.10 1.71 -3.58
CA PRO A 40 -5.82 0.33 -3.92
C PRO A 40 -6.35 -0.60 -2.83
N GLN A 41 -6.83 -1.79 -3.23
CA GLN A 41 -7.18 -2.81 -2.25
C GLN A 41 -5.93 -3.27 -1.48
N PRO A 42 -6.01 -3.47 -0.15
CA PRO A 42 -4.93 -4.05 0.63
C PRO A 42 -4.57 -5.43 0.08
N ARG A 43 -3.27 -5.69 -0.06
CA ARG A 43 -2.74 -6.99 -0.47
C ARG A 43 -1.99 -7.60 0.70
N GLU A 44 -2.00 -8.92 0.83
CA GLU A 44 -1.08 -9.56 1.76
C GLU A 44 0.40 -9.29 1.36
N PRO A 45 1.29 -9.16 2.35
CA PRO A 45 1.02 -9.09 3.80
C PRO A 45 0.49 -7.71 4.23
N LEU A 46 -0.55 -7.69 5.07
CA LEU A 46 -1.21 -6.44 5.51
C LEU A 46 -0.31 -5.50 6.31
N ALA A 47 0.77 -6.03 6.88
CA ALA A 47 1.85 -5.30 7.52
C ALA A 47 3.20 -5.84 7.05
N PRO A 48 4.29 -5.05 7.14
CA PRO A 48 5.61 -5.54 6.82
C PRO A 48 5.93 -6.79 7.65
N ALA A 49 6.35 -7.85 6.97
CA ALA A 49 6.82 -9.08 7.58
C ALA A 49 8.21 -9.41 7.02
N ARG A 50 9.06 -9.96 7.87
CA ARG A 50 10.36 -10.50 7.44
C ARG A 50 10.14 -11.77 6.63
N ALA A 51 10.91 -11.93 5.55
CA ALA A 51 10.81 -13.11 4.71
C ALA A 51 11.09 -14.39 5.51
N GLU A 52 12.07 -14.34 6.42
CA GLU A 52 12.45 -15.48 7.27
C GLU A 52 11.29 -15.91 8.19
N THR A 53 10.53 -14.96 8.72
CA THR A 53 9.34 -15.24 9.54
C THR A 53 8.26 -15.94 8.73
N LEU A 54 7.99 -15.46 7.51
CA LEU A 54 7.01 -16.09 6.63
C LEU A 54 7.44 -17.52 6.22
N ILE A 55 8.72 -17.72 5.92
CA ILE A 55 9.29 -19.04 5.62
C ILE A 55 9.16 -19.97 6.82
N ALA A 56 9.47 -19.50 8.04
CA ALA A 56 9.36 -20.30 9.26
C ALA A 56 7.91 -20.73 9.54
N LEU A 57 6.93 -19.84 9.29
CA LEU A 57 5.50 -20.15 9.45
C LEU A 57 4.95 -21.04 8.32
N ALA A 58 5.52 -20.98 7.11
CA ALA A 58 5.12 -21.81 5.99
C ALA A 58 5.59 -23.26 6.12
N ARG A 59 6.64 -23.52 6.91
CA ARG A 59 7.05 -24.88 7.24
C ARG A 59 5.99 -25.48 8.17
N PRO A 60 5.32 -26.59 7.81
CA PRO A 60 4.46 -27.27 8.76
C PRO A 60 5.31 -27.60 9.98
N SER A 61 4.77 -27.30 11.16
CA SER A 61 5.36 -27.78 12.41
C SER A 61 5.46 -29.29 12.25
N ALA A 62 6.69 -29.82 12.20
CA ALA A 62 6.89 -31.26 12.24
C ALA A 62 6.30 -31.71 13.58
N GLU A 63 5.10 -32.28 13.52
CA GLU A 63 4.58 -33.10 14.60
C GLU A 63 5.46 -34.35 14.66
N PRO A 64 5.89 -34.80 15.85
CA PRO A 64 6.74 -35.98 16.00
C PRO A 64 6.07 -37.27 15.50
#